data_AF-A0AAU7T0M4-F1
#
_entry.id   AF-A0AAU7T0M4-F1
#
_cell.length_a   1.000
_cell.length_b   1.000
_cell.length_c   1.000
_cell.angle_alpha   90.00
_cell.angle_beta   90.00
_cell.angle_gamma   90.00
#
_symmetry.space_group_name_H-M   'P 1'
#
loop_
_entity.id
_entity.type
_entity.pdbx_description
1 polymer ?
#
loop_
_entity_poly.entity_id
_entity_poly.type
_entity_poly.pdbx_seq_one_letter_code
_entity_poly.pdbx_strand_id
1 'polypeptide(L)'
;MYRAKGNEAAMVYVMNSHYYQSGYELGKKRNSLFTAITRTKAWLRLCGIGSLMDDLIQEYNQLLQNNFKLSFTYPNIQSIDDLEQAYGDKTDDERKELENSFKSIKQIKIMLDNGELTIDDVPEDLRSIFGG
;
A
#
# COMPACT_ATOMS: atom_id res chain seq x y z
N MET A 1 -11.40 -9.53 -4.30
CA MET A 1 -12.71 -10.19 -4.08
C MET A 1 -13.52 -10.21 -5.38
N TYR A 2 -13.43 -11.25 -6.21
CA TYR A 2 -14.19 -11.31 -7.48
C TYR A 2 -15.53 -12.08 -7.40
N ARG A 3 -15.79 -12.86 -6.33
CA ARG A 3 -16.99 -13.74 -6.23
C ARG A 3 -18.07 -13.34 -5.22
N ALA A 4 -17.95 -12.20 -4.55
CA ALA A 4 -18.90 -11.77 -3.52
C ALA A 4 -19.88 -10.66 -3.98
N LYS A 5 -19.84 -10.26 -5.26
CA LYS A 5 -20.73 -9.22 -5.80
C LYS A 5 -22.16 -9.78 -5.84
N GLY A 6 -23.03 -9.29 -4.95
CA GLY A 6 -24.40 -9.78 -4.77
C GLY A 6 -24.63 -10.68 -3.55
N ASN A 7 -23.61 -10.93 -2.73
CA ASN A 7 -23.73 -11.78 -1.53
C ASN A 7 -23.43 -10.97 -0.27
N GLU A 8 -24.45 -10.31 0.27
CA GLU A 8 -24.38 -9.63 1.57
C GLU A 8 -24.61 -10.65 2.69
N ALA A 9 -23.81 -10.60 3.75
CA ALA A 9 -23.89 -11.56 4.85
C ALA A 9 -24.12 -10.87 6.19
N ALA A 10 -24.82 -11.57 7.10
CA ALA A 10 -24.98 -11.10 8.48
C ALA A 10 -23.63 -10.97 9.19
N MET A 11 -22.71 -11.89 8.91
CA MET A 11 -21.38 -11.91 9.48
C MET A 11 -20.31 -12.08 8.39
N VAL A 12 -19.28 -11.25 8.42
CA VAL A 12 -18.17 -11.25 7.45
C VAL A 12 -16.85 -11.34 8.18
N TYR A 13 -16.02 -12.28 7.75
CA TYR A 13 -14.64 -12.42 8.21
C TYR A 13 -13.69 -12.02 7.08
N VAL A 14 -12.84 -11.03 7.34
CA VAL A 14 -11.76 -10.63 6.44
C VAL A 14 -10.46 -11.17 7.02
N MET A 15 -9.89 -12.15 6.34
CA MET A 15 -8.61 -12.75 6.71
C MET A 15 -7.46 -12.03 5.99
N ASN A 16 -6.28 -12.05 6.60
CA ASN A 16 -5.07 -11.37 6.10
C ASN A 16 -5.25 -9.86 5.89
N SER A 17 -5.92 -9.18 6.83
CA SER A 17 -6.21 -7.75 6.73
C SER A 17 -4.95 -6.87 6.61
N HIS A 18 -3.84 -7.29 7.22
CA HIS A 18 -2.52 -6.63 7.10
C HIS A 18 -2.05 -6.45 5.65
N TYR A 19 -2.49 -7.30 4.72
CA TYR A 19 -2.16 -7.18 3.30
C TYR A 19 -2.72 -5.90 2.66
N TYR A 20 -3.77 -5.32 3.25
CA TYR A 20 -4.42 -4.11 2.74
C TYR A 20 -3.70 -2.81 3.13
N GLN A 21 -2.67 -2.89 3.97
CA GLN A 21 -1.93 -1.72 4.47
C GLN A 21 -0.58 -1.51 3.77
N SER A 22 -0.14 -2.42 2.90
CA SER A 22 1.16 -2.31 2.24
C SER A 22 1.22 -2.87 0.82
N GLY A 23 2.28 -2.49 0.12
CA GLY A 23 2.61 -2.96 -1.22
C GLY A 23 1.94 -2.18 -2.34
N TYR A 24 2.14 -2.67 -3.56
CA TYR A 24 1.61 -2.06 -4.77
C TYR A 24 0.07 -2.07 -4.80
N GLU A 25 -0.51 -1.08 -5.49
CA GLU A 25 -1.96 -0.92 -5.65
C GLU A 25 -2.74 -0.81 -4.33
N LEU A 26 -2.19 -0.04 -3.39
CA LEU A 26 -2.81 0.21 -2.09
C LEU A 26 -4.27 0.70 -2.25
N GLY A 27 -4.55 1.54 -3.26
CA GLY A 27 -5.91 1.97 -3.61
C GLY A 27 -6.87 0.81 -3.88
N LYS A 28 -6.54 -0.11 -4.79
CA LYS A 28 -7.38 -1.28 -5.11
C LYS A 28 -7.55 -2.22 -3.93
N LYS A 29 -6.47 -2.42 -3.17
CA LYS A 29 -6.48 -3.22 -1.93
C LYS A 29 -7.45 -2.64 -0.92
N ARG A 30 -7.34 -1.34 -0.60
CA ARG A 30 -8.25 -0.66 0.32
C ARG A 30 -9.68 -0.61 -0.20
N ASN A 31 -9.90 -0.46 -1.51
CA ASN A 31 -11.24 -0.56 -2.10
C ASN A 31 -11.88 -1.94 -1.93
N SER A 32 -11.07 -3.02 -2.03
CA SER A 32 -11.55 -4.37 -1.73
C SER A 32 -11.91 -4.55 -0.25
N LEU A 33 -11.13 -3.97 0.66
CA LEU A 33 -11.42 -3.97 2.09
C LEU A 33 -12.72 -3.20 2.38
N PHE A 34 -12.86 -1.99 1.83
CA PHE A 34 -14.09 -1.19 1.93
C PHE A 34 -15.32 -1.94 1.40
N THR A 35 -15.19 -2.65 0.28
CA THR A 35 -16.26 -3.49 -0.26
C THR A 35 -16.62 -4.66 0.67
N ALA A 36 -15.63 -5.25 1.36
CA ALA A 36 -15.89 -6.30 2.34
C ALA A 36 -16.65 -5.75 3.56
N ILE A 37 -16.27 -4.56 4.04
CA ILE A 37 -16.91 -3.86 5.14
C ILE A 37 -18.38 -3.57 4.80
N THR A 38 -18.63 -2.93 3.64
CA THR A 38 -19.99 -2.51 3.24
C THR A 38 -20.94 -3.66 2.89
N ARG A 39 -20.44 -4.88 2.66
CA ARG A 39 -21.26 -6.09 2.47
C ARG A 39 -21.71 -6.76 3.78
N THR A 40 -21.28 -6.24 4.92
CA THR A 40 -21.62 -6.77 6.24
C THR A 40 -22.90 -6.14 6.76
N LYS A 41 -23.86 -6.95 7.24
CA LYS A 41 -25.11 -6.44 7.83
C LYS A 41 -25.08 -6.28 9.35
N ALA A 42 -24.32 -7.11 10.06
CA ALA A 42 -24.27 -7.07 11.53
C ALA A 42 -22.85 -7.13 12.09
N TRP A 43 -22.10 -8.21 11.83
CA TRP A 43 -20.78 -8.41 12.44
C TRP A 43 -19.65 -8.51 11.43
N LEU A 44 -18.67 -7.62 11.55
CA LEU A 44 -17.43 -7.67 10.78
C LEU A 44 -16.29 -8.09 11.70
N ARG A 45 -15.45 -9.03 11.25
CA ARG A 45 -14.20 -9.36 11.92
C ARG A 45 -13.02 -9.25 10.96
N LEU A 46 -12.08 -8.37 11.26
CA LEU A 46 -10.81 -8.23 10.56
C LEU A 46 -9.73 -9.02 11.31
N CYS A 47 -8.99 -9.86 10.60
CA CYS A 47 -7.96 -10.73 11.16
C CYS A 47 -6.64 -10.56 10.38
N GLY A 48 -5.54 -10.32 11.09
CA GLY A 48 -4.21 -10.16 10.50
C GLY A 48 -3.10 -10.36 11.52
N ILE A 49 -1.85 -10.19 11.07
CA ILE A 49 -0.64 -10.36 11.89
C ILE A 49 0.36 -9.25 11.56
N GLY A 50 1.24 -8.93 12.51
CA GLY A 50 2.34 -7.99 12.34
C GLY A 50 1.94 -6.51 12.50
N SER A 51 2.94 -5.62 12.37
CA SER A 51 2.78 -4.17 12.57
C SER A 51 1.75 -3.53 11.65
N LEU A 52 1.61 -4.04 10.42
CA LEU A 52 0.60 -3.58 9.47
C LEU A 52 -0.84 -3.84 9.94
N MET A 53 -1.05 -4.85 10.80
CA MET A 53 -2.34 -5.05 11.46
C MET A 53 -2.54 -4.06 12.62
N ASP A 54 -1.47 -3.74 13.34
CA ASP A 54 -1.51 -2.74 14.41
C ASP A 54 -1.89 -1.36 13.86
N ASP A 55 -1.38 -0.99 12.68
CA ASP A 55 -1.77 0.24 11.97
C ASP A 55 -3.28 0.28 11.69
N LEU A 56 -3.86 -0.83 11.21
CA LEU A 56 -5.31 -0.93 10.97
C LEU A 56 -6.13 -0.85 12.27
N ILE A 57 -5.61 -1.42 13.37
CA ILE A 57 -6.22 -1.32 14.69
C ILE A 57 -6.16 0.13 15.18
N GLN A 58 -5.06 0.84 14.96
CA GLN A 58 -4.92 2.25 15.29
C GLN A 58 -5.91 3.12 14.50
N GLU A 59 -6.03 2.92 13.18
CA GLU A 59 -7.02 3.62 12.36
C GLU A 59 -8.45 3.38 12.89
N TYR A 60 -8.79 2.14 13.24
CA TYR A 60 -10.08 1.82 13.84
C TYR A 60 -10.29 2.54 15.19
N ASN A 61 -9.27 2.58 16.06
CA ASN A 61 -9.34 3.28 17.33
C ASN A 61 -9.52 4.79 17.16
N GLN A 62 -8.90 5.40 16.14
CA GLN A 62 -9.12 6.81 15.82
C GLN A 62 -10.57 7.06 15.39
N LEU A 63 -11.16 6.16 14.60
CA LEU A 63 -12.58 6.26 14.24
C LEU A 63 -13.50 6.16 15.46
N LEU A 64 -13.18 5.27 16.42
CA LEU A 64 -13.90 5.18 17.70
C LEU A 64 -13.83 6.48 18.50
N GLN A 65 -12.62 7.04 18.63
CA GLN A 65 -12.39 8.31 19.34
C GLN A 65 -13.13 9.47 18.66
N ASN A 66 -13.22 9.45 17.33
CA ASN A 66 -13.94 10.44 16.54
C ASN A 66 -15.45 10.17 16.44
N ASN A 67 -16.01 9.27 17.26
CA ASN A 67 -17.43 8.91 17.27
C ASN A 67 -17.96 8.50 15.88
N PHE A 68 -17.15 7.76 15.11
CA PHE A 68 -17.45 7.33 13.74
C PHE A 68 -17.75 8.48 12.76
N LYS A 69 -17.27 9.69 13.06
CA LYS A 69 -17.37 10.83 12.15
C LYS A 69 -16.15 10.89 11.25
N LEU A 70 -16.40 10.96 9.95
CA LEU A 70 -15.37 11.23 8.96
C LEU A 70 -15.08 12.74 8.96
N SER A 71 -13.88 13.12 9.39
CA SER A 71 -13.35 14.47 9.22
C SER A 71 -12.26 14.42 8.15
N PHE A 72 -12.43 15.18 7.07
CA PHE A 72 -11.41 15.30 6.03
C PHE A 72 -11.29 16.76 5.63
N THR A 73 -10.05 17.19 5.39
CA THR A 73 -9.76 18.49 4.79
C THR A 73 -9.75 18.29 3.28
N TYR A 74 -10.47 19.14 2.54
CA TYR A 74 -10.44 19.07 1.09
C TYR A 74 -9.03 19.41 0.58
N PRO A 75 -8.36 18.52 -0.18
CA PRO A 75 -7.01 18.76 -0.67
C PRO A 75 -6.98 19.88 -1.70
N ASN A 76 -5.84 20.60 -1.77
CA ASN A 76 -5.58 21.52 -2.87
C ASN A 76 -5.12 20.74 -4.13
N ILE A 77 -5.03 21.42 -5.28
CA ILE A 77 -4.66 20.79 -6.57
C ILE A 77 -3.35 20.01 -6.48
N GLN A 78 -2.32 20.57 -5.84
CA GLN A 78 -1.02 19.89 -5.72
C GLN A 78 -1.14 18.60 -4.89
N SER A 79 -1.90 18.64 -3.80
CA SER A 79 -2.17 17.46 -2.97
C SER A 79 -3.04 16.42 -3.69
N ILE A 80 -3.86 16.83 -4.66
CA ILE A 80 -4.62 15.90 -5.51
C ILE A 80 -3.66 15.14 -6.42
N ASP A 81 -2.71 15.82 -7.06
CA ASP A 81 -1.70 15.19 -7.91
C ASP A 81 -0.84 14.20 -7.10
N ASP A 82 -0.43 14.58 -5.88
CA ASP A 82 0.31 13.69 -4.98
C ASP A 82 -0.51 12.43 -4.60
N LEU A 83 -1.82 12.58 -4.39
CA LEU A 83 -2.73 11.47 -4.11
C LEU A 83 -2.91 10.57 -5.33
N GLU A 84 -3.03 11.13 -6.54
CA GLU A 84 -3.07 10.35 -7.78
C GLU A 84 -1.76 9.60 -8.02
N GLN A 85 -0.61 10.20 -7.76
CA GLN A 85 0.67 9.53 -7.89
C GLN A 85 0.83 8.38 -6.87
N ALA A 86 0.39 8.58 -5.63
CA ALA A 86 0.54 7.60 -4.56
C ALA A 86 -0.48 6.45 -4.64
N TYR A 87 -1.73 6.75 -5.00
CA TYR A 87 -2.86 5.80 -4.95
C TYR A 87 -3.49 5.49 -6.30
N GLY A 88 -3.05 6.15 -7.37
CA GLY A 88 -3.55 5.96 -8.72
C GLY A 88 -3.32 4.55 -9.25
N ASP A 89 -4.22 4.14 -10.14
CA ASP A 89 -4.13 2.84 -10.80
C ASP A 89 -3.03 2.89 -11.86
N LYS A 90 -1.86 2.31 -11.53
CA LYS A 90 -0.80 2.08 -12.52
C LYS A 90 -1.24 1.04 -13.53
N THR A 91 -0.98 1.27 -14.80
CA THR A 91 -1.16 0.28 -15.87
C THR A 91 -0.23 -0.91 -15.69
N ASP A 92 -0.54 -2.04 -16.31
CA ASP A 92 0.29 -3.25 -16.19
C ASP A 92 1.69 -3.05 -16.80
N ASP A 93 1.84 -2.18 -17.80
CA ASP A 93 3.13 -1.84 -18.40
C ASP A 93 3.98 -0.97 -17.46
N GLU A 94 3.39 0.07 -16.85
CA GLU A 94 4.07 0.87 -15.83
C GLU A 94 4.52 0.03 -14.63
N ARG A 95 3.75 -1.00 -14.26
CA ARG A 95 4.15 -1.96 -13.21
C ARG A 95 5.38 -2.77 -13.61
N LYS A 96 5.40 -3.34 -14.82
CA LYS A 96 6.55 -4.10 -15.31
C LYS A 96 7.80 -3.25 -15.40
N GLU A 97 7.67 -2.00 -15.83
CA GLU A 97 8.78 -1.05 -15.87
C GLU A 97 9.33 -0.77 -14.48
N LEU A 98 8.45 -0.57 -13.48
CA LEU A 98 8.86 -0.37 -12.09
C LEU A 98 9.57 -1.61 -11.52
N GLU A 99 9.03 -2.82 -11.76
CA GLU A 99 9.64 -4.08 -11.34
C GLU A 99 11.01 -4.29 -11.97
N ASN A 100 11.15 -3.98 -13.26
CA ASN A 100 12.42 -4.06 -13.97
C ASN A 100 13.43 -3.04 -13.42
N SER A 101 12.98 -1.83 -13.12
CA SER A 101 13.82 -0.79 -12.50
C SER A 101 14.34 -1.22 -11.13
N PHE A 102 13.47 -1.79 -10.28
CA PHE A 102 13.89 -2.35 -8.99
C PHE A 102 14.84 -3.55 -9.13
N LYS A 103 14.66 -4.40 -10.15
CA LYS A 103 15.61 -5.48 -10.45
C LYS A 103 16.99 -4.92 -10.83
N SER A 104 17.04 -3.90 -11.68
CA SER A 104 18.29 -3.23 -12.06
C SER A 104 18.98 -2.61 -10.85
N ILE A 105 18.24 -1.90 -9.97
CA ILE A 105 18.79 -1.36 -8.72
C ILE A 105 19.36 -2.47 -7.83
N LYS A 106 18.64 -3.59 -7.71
CA LYS A 106 19.11 -4.75 -6.94
C LYS A 106 20.38 -5.36 -7.54
N GLN A 107 20.49 -5.42 -8.86
CA GLN A 107 21.69 -5.89 -9.56
C GLN A 107 22.87 -4.95 -9.31
N ILE A 108 22.68 -3.63 -9.41
CA ILE A 108 23.72 -2.64 -9.12
C ILE A 108 24.20 -2.78 -7.67
N LYS A 109 23.30 -2.96 -6.71
CA LYS A 109 23.67 -3.21 -5.32
C LYS A 109 24.55 -4.47 -5.17
N ILE A 110 24.18 -5.57 -5.84
CA ILE A 110 24.97 -6.81 -5.80
C ILE A 110 26.36 -6.61 -6.43
N MET A 111 26.46 -5.86 -7.52
CA MET A 111 27.74 -5.54 -8.16
C MET A 111 28.64 -4.70 -7.25
N LEU A 112 28.06 -3.76 -6.49
CA LEU A 112 28.75 -2.96 -5.49
C LEU A 112 29.23 -3.83 -4.31
N ASP A 113 28.36 -4.70 -3.77
CA ASP A 113 28.69 -5.60 -2.66
C ASP A 113 29.78 -6.62 -3.04
N ASN A 114 29.80 -7.07 -4.31
CA ASN A 114 30.79 -8.02 -4.83
C ASN A 114 32.11 -7.35 -5.26
N GLY A 115 32.21 -6.02 -5.21
CA GLY A 115 33.40 -5.26 -5.61
C GLY A 115 33.66 -5.21 -7.12
N GLU A 116 32.67 -5.54 -7.94
CA GLU A 116 32.72 -5.37 -9.41
C GLU A 116 32.51 -3.91 -9.83
N LEU A 117 31.92 -3.10 -8.94
CA LEU A 117 31.71 -1.66 -9.10
C LEU A 117 32.29 -0.94 -7.89
N THR A 118 32.99 0.18 -8.09
CA THR A 118 33.43 1.04 -7.00
C THR A 118 32.46 2.20 -6.80
N ILE A 119 32.43 2.79 -5.60
CA ILE A 119 31.62 3.99 -5.32
C ILE A 119 31.98 5.15 -6.27
N ASP A 120 33.21 5.17 -6.77
CA ASP A 120 33.67 6.16 -7.75
C ASP A 120 33.00 6.00 -9.13
N ASP A 121 32.61 4.78 -9.52
CA ASP A 121 31.91 4.50 -10.78
C ASP A 121 30.42 4.90 -10.73
N VAL A 122 29.88 5.14 -9.54
CA VAL A 122 28.51 5.62 -9.35
C VAL A 122 28.46 7.14 -9.58
N PRO A 123 27.54 7.64 -10.43
CA PRO A 123 27.34 9.08 -10.63
C PRO A 123 27.12 9.82 -9.30
N GLU A 124 27.72 11.01 -9.15
CA GLU A 124 27.72 11.77 -7.88
C GLU A 124 26.32 11.94 -7.28
N ASP A 125 25.31 12.18 -8.12
CA ASP A 125 23.92 12.40 -7.73
C ASP A 125 23.28 11.17 -7.05
N LEU A 126 23.78 9.97 -7.33
CA LEU A 126 23.25 8.70 -6.83
C LEU A 126 24.08 8.09 -5.70
N ARG A 127 25.28 8.64 -5.43
CA ARG A 127 26.17 8.14 -4.36
C ARG A 127 25.53 8.19 -2.97
N SER A 128 24.62 9.13 -2.71
CA SER A 128 23.90 9.26 -1.44
C SER A 128 22.94 8.08 -1.13
N ILE A 129 22.50 7.35 -2.16
CA ILE A 129 21.56 6.21 -2.02
C ILE A 129 22.33 4.92 -1.68
N PHE A 130 23.58 4.82 -2.11
CA PHE A 130 24.41 3.61 -1.97
C PHE A 130 25.56 3.78 -0.95
N GLY A 131 25.93 5.01 -0.60
CA GLY A 131 26.95 5.32 0.39
C GLY A 131 26.36 5.50 1.78
N GLY A 132 26.33 4.41 2.56
CA GLY A 132 26.10 4.38 3.99
C GLY A 132 27.05 3.40 4.65
#